data_AF-A0A917BU55-F1
#
_entry.id   AF-A0A917BU55-F1
#
_cell.length_a   1.000
_cell.length_b   1.000
_cell.length_c   1.000
_cell.angle_alpha   90.00
_cell.angle_beta   90.00
_cell.angle_gamma   90.00
#
_symmetry.space_group_name_H-M   'P 1'
#
loop_
_entity.id
_entity.type
_entity.pdbx_description
1 polymer ?
#
loop_
_entity_poly.entity_id
_entity_poly.type
_entity_poly.pdbx_seq_one_letter_code
_entity_poly.pdbx_strand_id
1 'polypeptide(L)'
;MCNMHEAAGDQAGAVAQLLNIGQAMQWRPISEAKKDGTTIWAKLRDDIYPGLLPTRDDLERWNGIQMPMRHNGLAADGFDIGWGVAAPVGCGGFPDEWIEGWMPLPSPPQGDEGGANG
;
A
#
# COMPACT_ATOMS: atom_id res chain seq x y z
N MET A 1 -41.06 0.72 -33.87
CA MET A 1 -39.85 -0.12 -33.85
C MET A 1 -38.91 0.48 -32.81
N CYS A 2 -38.81 -0.13 -31.63
CA CYS A 2 -37.90 0.33 -30.58
C CYS A 2 -36.56 -0.39 -30.77
N ASN A 3 -35.49 0.38 -30.96
CA ASN A 3 -34.15 -0.16 -31.08
C ASN A 3 -33.70 -0.73 -29.73
N MET A 4 -33.48 -2.05 -29.70
CA MET A 4 -32.67 -2.72 -28.69
C MET A 4 -31.25 -2.85 -29.24
N HIS A 5 -30.31 -2.05 -28.72
CA HIS A 5 -28.84 -2.13 -28.84
C HIS A 5 -28.32 -0.93 -28.02
N GLU A 6 -27.44 -0.98 -27.03
CA GLU A 6 -26.37 -1.92 -26.66
C GLU A 6 -26.21 -1.91 -25.13
N ALA A 7 -26.10 -3.09 -24.51
CA ALA A 7 -25.63 -3.24 -23.13
C ALA A 7 -24.33 -4.08 -23.10
N ALA A 8 -23.48 -3.96 -24.12
CA ALA A 8 -22.27 -4.76 -24.28
C ALA A 8 -20.98 -4.07 -23.77
N GLY A 9 -21.03 -2.78 -23.40
CA GLY A 9 -19.85 -1.99 -23.01
C GLY A 9 -19.43 -2.07 -21.53
N ASP A 10 -20.27 -2.62 -20.65
CA ASP A 10 -20.10 -2.53 -19.18
C ASP A 10 -19.34 -3.73 -18.58
N GLN A 11 -19.44 -4.91 -19.21
CA GLN A 11 -18.85 -6.14 -18.65
C GLN A 11 -17.32 -6.16 -18.70
N ALA A 12 -16.70 -5.58 -19.74
CA ALA A 12 -15.24 -5.54 -19.86
C ALA A 12 -14.59 -4.65 -18.77
N GLY A 13 -15.25 -3.55 -18.40
CA GLY A 13 -14.81 -2.66 -17.32
C GLY A 13 -14.92 -3.34 -15.95
N ALA A 14 -16.05 -3.99 -15.67
CA ALA A 14 -16.26 -4.72 -14.43
C ALA A 14 -15.26 -5.89 -14.26
N VAL A 15 -15.00 -6.66 -15.32
CA VAL A 15 -14.04 -7.78 -15.29
C VAL A 15 -12.61 -7.27 -15.09
N ALA A 16 -12.21 -6.18 -15.76
CA ALA A 16 -10.89 -5.57 -15.55
C ALA A 16 -10.73 -5.06 -14.11
N GLN A 17 -11.79 -4.50 -13.53
CA GLN A 17 -11.79 -4.02 -12.15
C GLN A 17 -11.69 -5.18 -11.15
N LEU A 18 -12.41 -6.28 -11.36
CA LEU A 18 -12.31 -7.50 -10.53
C LEU A 18 -10.93 -8.16 -10.63
N LEU A 19 -10.33 -8.21 -11.82
CA LEU A 19 -8.97 -8.71 -12.02
C LEU A 19 -7.94 -7.81 -11.30
N ASN A 20 -8.11 -6.50 -11.37
CA ASN A 20 -7.27 -5.56 -10.62
C ASN A 20 -7.43 -5.73 -9.11
N ILE A 21 -8.65 -5.94 -8.59
CA ILE A 21 -8.88 -6.23 -7.17
C ILE A 21 -8.20 -7.55 -6.78
N GLY A 22 -8.33 -8.60 -7.59
CA GLY A 22 -7.68 -9.89 -7.35
C GLY A 22 -6.16 -9.79 -7.31
N GLN A 23 -5.55 -9.04 -8.24
CA GLN A 23 -4.11 -8.77 -8.23
C GLN A 23 -3.66 -7.82 -7.12
N ALA A 24 -4.55 -6.95 -6.65
CA ALA A 24 -4.31 -6.06 -5.53
C ALA A 24 -4.38 -6.77 -4.18
N MET A 25 -5.00 -7.95 -4.11
CA MET A 25 -5.13 -8.73 -2.88
C MET A 25 -4.02 -9.77 -2.70
N GLN A 26 -3.08 -9.89 -3.66
CA GLN A 26 -1.97 -10.82 -3.56
C GLN A 26 -0.78 -10.17 -2.84
N TRP A 27 -0.36 -10.78 -1.73
CA TRP A 27 0.88 -10.42 -1.03
C TRP A 27 2.10 -10.66 -1.92
N ARG A 28 2.98 -9.66 -1.94
CA ARG A 28 4.24 -9.65 -2.69
C ARG A 28 5.41 -9.42 -1.73
N PRO A 29 6.61 -9.94 -2.01
CA PRO A 29 7.81 -9.61 -1.25
C PRO A 29 8.08 -8.09 -1.25
N ILE A 30 8.50 -7.53 -0.11
CA ILE A 30 8.79 -6.08 -0.02
C ILE A 30 9.87 -5.60 -1.01
N SER A 31 10.79 -6.49 -1.41
CA SER A 31 11.80 -6.20 -2.44
C SER A 31 11.22 -5.81 -3.80
N GLU A 32 9.96 -6.13 -4.07
CA GLU A 32 9.27 -5.76 -5.31
C GLU A 32 8.51 -4.42 -5.20
N ALA A 33 8.41 -3.84 -4.00
CA ALA A 33 7.70 -2.59 -3.80
C ALA A 33 8.49 -1.42 -4.39
N LYS A 34 7.79 -0.54 -5.11
CA LYS A 34 8.40 0.65 -5.70
C LYS A 34 8.70 1.69 -4.62
N LYS A 35 9.94 2.19 -4.61
CA LYS A 35 10.40 3.26 -3.72
C LYS A 35 10.22 4.64 -4.38
N ASP A 36 9.06 4.90 -4.97
CA ASP A 36 8.76 6.07 -5.81
C ASP A 36 7.72 7.02 -5.20
N GLY A 37 7.40 6.86 -3.92
CA GLY A 37 6.36 7.62 -3.23
C GLY A 37 4.96 7.03 -3.36
N THR A 38 4.78 5.90 -4.06
CA THR A 38 3.51 5.17 -4.05
C THR A 38 3.23 4.58 -2.67
N THR A 39 2.00 4.73 -2.17
CA THR A 39 1.58 4.12 -0.91
C THR A 39 1.19 2.65 -1.12
N ILE A 40 1.69 1.78 -0.24
CA ILE A 40 1.39 0.34 -0.20
C ILE A 40 0.68 -0.03 1.09
N TRP A 41 -0.03 -1.15 1.10
CA TRP A 41 -0.43 -1.83 2.33
C TRP A 41 0.63 -2.87 2.68
N ALA A 42 1.30 -2.71 3.82
CA ALA A 42 2.41 -3.56 4.23
C ALA A 42 2.04 -4.37 5.47
N LYS A 43 2.60 -5.58 5.59
CA LYS A 43 2.58 -6.40 6.81
C LYS A 43 3.99 -6.44 7.39
N LEU A 44 4.14 -6.01 8.64
CA LEU A 44 5.37 -6.21 9.39
C LEU A 44 5.52 -7.69 9.78
N ARG A 45 6.75 -8.17 9.86
CA ARG A 45 7.04 -9.56 10.25
C ARG A 45 6.43 -9.91 11.61
N ASP A 46 6.01 -11.15 11.79
CA ASP A 46 5.47 -11.65 13.07
C ASP A 46 6.57 -11.87 14.13
N ASP A 47 7.84 -11.83 13.72
CA ASP A 47 9.01 -12.19 14.51
C ASP A 47 10.04 -11.07 14.62
N ILE A 48 9.65 -9.78 14.50
CA ILE A 48 10.61 -8.66 14.73
C ILE A 48 11.27 -8.84 16.09
N TYR A 49 10.46 -9.07 17.12
CA TYR A 49 10.91 -9.69 18.36
C TYR A 49 10.20 -11.03 18.55
N PRO A 50 10.84 -12.09 19.05
CA PRO A 50 12.25 -12.18 19.43
C PRO A 50 13.18 -12.60 18.28
N GLY A 51 12.70 -12.75 17.04
CA GLY A 51 13.47 -13.34 15.94
C GLY A 51 14.52 -12.39 15.35
N LEU A 52 14.07 -11.32 14.69
CA LEU A 52 14.95 -10.41 13.94
C LEU A 52 15.82 -9.54 14.87
N LEU A 53 15.23 -9.03 15.95
CA LEU A 53 15.83 -8.12 16.93
C LEU A 53 15.58 -8.62 18.37
N PRO A 54 16.26 -9.70 18.79
CA PRO A 54 16.06 -10.33 20.11
C PRO A 54 16.36 -9.44 21.31
N THR A 55 17.08 -8.33 21.13
CA THR A 55 17.44 -7.39 22.22
C THR A 55 16.49 -6.19 22.33
N ARG A 56 15.41 -6.17 21.53
CA ARG A 56 14.45 -5.06 21.44
C ARG A 56 13.04 -5.57 21.72
N ASP A 57 12.81 -6.03 22.95
CA ASP A 57 11.51 -6.50 23.44
C ASP A 57 10.40 -5.44 23.28
N ASP A 58 10.75 -4.15 23.37
CA ASP A 58 9.85 -3.03 23.08
C ASP A 58 9.28 -3.02 21.65
N LEU A 59 9.86 -3.80 20.73
CA LEU A 59 9.38 -3.97 19.37
C LEU A 59 8.34 -5.08 19.20
N GLU A 60 8.08 -5.92 20.21
CA GLU A 60 7.04 -6.98 20.15
C GLU A 60 5.68 -6.44 19.72
N ARG A 61 5.35 -5.22 20.17
CA ARG A 61 4.10 -4.52 19.81
C ARG A 61 3.95 -4.27 18.30
N TRP A 62 5.03 -4.35 17.51
CA TRP A 62 5.01 -4.14 16.06
C TRP A 62 4.87 -5.44 15.27
N ASN A 63 4.99 -6.60 15.91
CA ASN A 63 4.88 -7.90 15.25
C ASN A 63 3.53 -8.04 14.54
N GLY A 64 3.58 -8.40 13.25
CA GLY A 64 2.39 -8.71 12.46
C GLY A 64 1.47 -7.54 12.14
N ILE A 65 1.79 -6.31 12.58
CA ILE A 65 0.94 -5.15 12.28
C ILE A 65 0.89 -4.92 10.77
N GLN A 66 -0.32 -4.66 10.27
CA GLN A 66 -0.55 -4.22 8.91
C GLN A 66 -0.89 -2.74 8.87
N MET A 67 -0.28 -1.99 7.96
CA MET A 67 -0.44 -0.54 7.89
C MET A 67 -0.12 0.02 6.49
N PRO A 68 -0.65 1.19 6.14
CA PRO A 68 -0.26 1.88 4.92
C PRO A 68 1.13 2.50 5.10
N MET A 69 2.03 2.30 4.13
CA MET A 69 3.39 2.82 4.16
C MET A 69 3.77 3.45 2.83
N ARG A 70 4.71 4.41 2.86
CA ARG A 70 5.23 5.09 1.68
C ARG A 70 6.75 5.25 1.80
N HIS A 71 7.47 4.99 0.71
CA HIS A 71 8.91 5.22 0.62
C HIS A 71 9.20 6.32 -0.40
N ASN A 72 9.88 7.38 0.03
CA ASN A 72 10.12 8.58 -0.81
C ASN A 72 11.37 8.48 -1.70
N GLY A 73 11.86 7.27 -1.96
CA GLY A 73 13.19 7.06 -2.53
C GLY A 73 14.32 7.47 -1.59
N LEU A 74 15.52 7.62 -2.16
CA LEU A 74 16.71 8.07 -1.44
C LEU A 74 16.69 9.59 -1.24
N ALA A 75 17.24 10.06 -0.13
CA ALA A 75 17.51 11.47 0.09
C ALA A 75 18.61 11.99 -0.87
N ALA A 76 18.79 13.31 -0.92
CA ALA A 76 19.74 13.97 -1.83
C ALA A 76 21.21 13.55 -1.61
N ASP A 77 21.54 13.08 -0.42
CA ASP A 77 22.84 12.53 -0.03
C ASP A 77 22.95 11.01 -0.25
N GLY A 78 21.91 10.38 -0.79
CA GLY A 78 21.83 8.94 -1.01
C GLY A 78 21.37 8.13 0.21
N PHE A 79 21.02 8.78 1.32
CA PHE A 79 20.55 8.10 2.53
C PHE A 79 19.14 7.50 2.32
N ASP A 80 18.96 6.25 2.72
CA ASP A 80 17.66 5.58 2.73
C ASP A 80 16.97 5.75 4.10
N ILE A 81 15.91 6.55 4.13
CA ILE A 81 15.10 6.80 5.33
C ILE A 81 14.19 5.60 5.67
N GLY A 82 13.96 4.71 4.70
CA GLY A 82 13.06 3.56 4.80
C GLY A 82 11.60 3.91 4.55
N TRP A 83 10.73 2.93 4.86
CA TRP A 83 9.28 3.07 4.72
C TRP A 83 8.70 3.92 5.84
N GLY A 84 8.00 4.99 5.48
CA GLY A 84 7.34 5.88 6.41
C GLY A 84 5.84 5.60 6.54
N VAL A 85 5.32 5.80 7.76
CA VAL A 85 3.88 5.87 8.02
C VAL A 85 3.50 7.33 8.23
N ALA A 86 2.42 7.77 7.59
CA ALA A 86 1.89 9.10 7.82
C ALA A 86 1.14 9.15 9.17
N ALA A 87 1.85 9.51 10.24
CA ALA A 87 1.23 9.79 11.54
C ALA A 87 1.41 11.28 11.91
N PRO A 88 0.40 11.93 12.53
CA PRO A 88 0.43 13.36 12.85
C PRO A 88 1.58 13.81 13.77
N VAL A 89 2.19 12.86 14.49
CA VAL A 89 3.21 13.13 15.53
C VAL A 89 4.61 12.65 15.14
N GLY A 90 4.81 12.20 13.90
CA GLY A 90 6.12 11.80 13.39
C GLY A 90 6.04 10.75 12.29
N CYS A 91 7.04 10.76 11.40
CA CYS A 91 7.30 9.70 10.44
C CYS A 91 8.37 8.77 11.04
N GLY A 92 7.98 7.56 11.46
CA GLY A 92 8.95 6.52 11.81
C GLY A 92 9.37 5.78 10.54
N GLY A 93 10.67 5.65 10.30
CA GLY A 93 11.22 4.84 9.23
C GLY A 93 11.27 3.37 9.64
N PHE A 94 10.81 2.49 8.76
CA PHE A 94 10.89 1.04 8.91
C PHE A 94 11.78 0.48 7.79
N PRO A 95 12.79 -0.33 8.10
CA PRO A 95 13.66 -0.88 7.07
C PRO A 95 12.99 -2.07 6.38
N ASP A 96 13.43 -2.41 5.16
CA ASP A 96 12.83 -3.46 4.33
C ASP A 96 12.76 -4.80 5.09
N GLU A 97 13.79 -5.15 5.86
CA GLU A 97 13.86 -6.42 6.59
C GLU A 97 12.83 -6.57 7.72
N TRP A 98 12.14 -5.50 8.13
CA TRP A 98 11.04 -5.58 9.09
C TRP A 98 9.70 -5.92 8.43
N ILE A 99 9.62 -5.85 7.09
CA ILE A 99 8.39 -5.98 6.33
C ILE A 99 8.39 -7.35 5.64
N GLU A 100 7.38 -8.17 5.94
CA GLU A 100 7.25 -9.51 5.35
C GLU A 100 6.73 -9.43 3.91
N GLY A 101 5.78 -8.53 3.66
CA GLY A 101 5.20 -8.37 2.34
C GLY A 101 4.31 -7.15 2.23
N TRP A 102 3.87 -6.90 1.00
CA TRP A 102 3.01 -5.78 0.66
C TRP A 102 1.97 -6.13 -0.39
N MET A 103 0.98 -5.26 -0.53
CA MET A 103 0.01 -5.26 -1.60
C MET A 103 -0.32 -3.83 -2.03
N PRO A 104 -0.68 -3.57 -3.30
CA PRO A 104 -1.04 -2.23 -3.73
C PRO A 104 -2.36 -1.82 -3.07
N LEU A 105 -2.45 -0.55 -2.67
CA LEU A 105 -3.72 0.01 -2.23
C LEU A 105 -4.61 0.31 -3.45
N PRO A 106 -5.95 0.18 -3.32
CA PRO A 106 -6.86 0.68 -4.34
C PRO A 106 -6.64 2.18 -4.54
N SER A 107 -6.93 2.66 -5.75
CA SER A 107 -6.92 4.10 -6.01
C SER A 107 -7.85 4.82 -5.04
N PRO A 108 -7.45 5.99 -4.51
CA PRO A 108 -8.33 6.77 -3.64
C PRO A 108 -9.60 7.16 -4.39
N PRO A 109 -10.72 7.40 -3.68
CA PRO A 109 -11.92 7.93 -4.30
C PRO A 109 -11.60 9.18 -5.12
N GLN A 110 -11.95 9.18 -6.40
CA GLN A 110 -11.96 10.40 -7.18
C GLN A 110 -13.17 11.20 -6.71
N GLY A 111 -12.95 12.37 -6.12
CA GLY A 111 -14.07 13.23 -5.76
C GLY A 111 -14.87 13.55 -7.03
N ASP A 112 -16.19 13.47 -6.95
CA ASP A 112 -17.05 14.03 -8.00
C ASP A 112 -16.73 15.53 -8.08
N GLU A 113 -15.99 15.96 -9.10
CA GLU A 113 -15.88 17.38 -9.48
C GLU A 113 -17.22 17.84 -10.09
N GLY A 114 -18.31 17.67 -9.34
CA GLY A 114 -19.68 17.85 -9.78
C GLY A 114 -20.52 18.48 -8.69
N GLY A 115 -20.11 19.66 -8.22
CA GLY A 115 -20.81 20.38 -7.17
C GLY A 115 -20.50 21.87 -7.19
N ALA A 116 -20.87 22.54 -8.28
CA ALA A 116 -21.02 23.99 -8.28
C ALA A 116 -22.03 24.42 -7.20
N ASN A 117 -21.72 25.50 -6.48
CA ASN A 117 -22.60 26.52 -5.88
C ASN A 117 -21.67 27.60 -5.34
N GLY A 118 -21.80 28.90 -5.59
CA GLY A 118 -22.93 29.72 -6.03
C GLY A 118 -22.69 31.09 -5.41
#